data_AF-A0A954G377-F1
#
_entry.id   AF-A0A954G377-F1
#
_cell.length_a   1.000
_cell.length_b   1.000
_cell.length_c   1.000
_cell.angle_alpha   90.00
_cell.angle_beta   90.00
_cell.angle_gamma   90.00
#
_symmetry.space_group_name_H-M   'P 1'
#
loop_
_entity.id
_entity.type
_entity.pdbx_description
1 polymer ?
#
loop_
_entity_poly.entity_id
_entity_poly.type
_entity_poly.pdbx_seq_one_letter_code
_entity_poly.pdbx_strand_id
1 'polypeptide(L)'
;LALRKLAGQRTKLTQDQVEKAFVRDYGPRVKARMIMMDNLSRAQKVWDEVKKNPGDFERFARDYSIEPNSRALGGAIQPIPQFSENESLWKAAFKLKEGEVSGIVQIGLSRYAILLCEGRTEPIVNSIKEVENQLVDQLTEEQTQEAVARVFAKLKEQTRVDNYITGTTTGGVSQTSGTNFSNGQVNQAIPSATQGLNGSPR
;
A
#
# COMPACT_ATOMS: atom_id res chain seq x y z
N LEU A 1 4.37 15.18 24.44
CA LEU A 1 4.98 16.53 24.31
C LEU A 1 6.44 16.49 23.79
N ALA A 2 7.32 15.62 24.29
CA ALA A 2 8.72 15.56 23.85
C ALA A 2 8.94 15.17 22.36
N LEU A 3 8.28 14.12 21.86
CA LEU A 3 8.41 13.69 20.46
C LEU A 3 7.90 14.73 19.45
N ARG A 4 6.80 15.41 19.80
CA ARG A 4 6.24 16.52 19.01
C ARG A 4 7.25 17.68 18.87
N LYS A 5 8.02 17.97 19.92
CA LYS A 5 9.08 19.00 19.92
C LYS A 5 10.30 18.58 19.08
N LEU A 6 10.62 17.28 19.04
CA LEU A 6 11.69 16.73 18.20
C LEU A 6 11.29 16.68 16.71
N ALA A 7 10.01 16.41 16.43
CA ALA A 7 9.43 16.42 15.08
C ALA A 7 9.12 17.84 14.56
N GLY A 8 9.04 18.84 15.45
CA GLY A 8 8.59 20.21 15.19
C GLY A 8 9.54 21.10 14.38
N GLN A 9 10.47 20.54 13.60
CA GLN A 9 11.13 21.32 12.54
C GLN A 9 10.12 21.55 11.42
N ARG A 10 9.43 22.71 11.50
CA ARG A 10 8.51 23.30 10.52
C ARG A 10 8.61 22.68 9.12
N THR A 11 7.81 21.66 8.85
CA THR A 11 7.49 21.33 7.46
C THR A 11 6.62 22.46 6.94
N LYS A 12 7.18 23.28 6.04
CA LYS A 12 6.39 24.32 5.38
C LYS A 12 5.42 23.60 4.44
N LEU A 13 4.15 23.56 4.82
CA LEU A 13 3.06 23.15 3.94
C LEU A 13 3.19 23.92 2.62
N THR A 14 3.24 23.20 1.50
CA THR A 14 3.26 23.87 0.18
C THR A 14 1.84 24.19 -0.24
N GLN A 15 1.69 25.24 -1.07
CA GLN A 15 0.39 25.60 -1.65
C GLN A 15 -0.24 24.41 -2.41
N ASP A 16 0.57 23.64 -3.13
CA ASP A 16 0.12 22.43 -3.84
C ASP A 16 -0.43 21.34 -2.89
N GLN A 17 0.14 21.19 -1.69
CA GLN A 17 -0.40 20.26 -0.69
C GLN A 17 -1.77 20.70 -0.18
N VAL A 18 -1.94 21.99 0.06
CA VAL A 18 -3.22 22.59 0.49
C VAL A 18 -4.26 22.41 -0.60
N GLU A 19 -3.92 22.72 -1.85
CA GLU A 19 -4.83 22.57 -2.99
C GLU A 19 -5.26 21.11 -3.21
N LYS A 20 -4.31 20.15 -3.17
CA LYS A 20 -4.64 18.73 -3.32
C LYS A 20 -5.55 18.23 -2.20
N ALA A 21 -5.28 18.64 -0.95
CA ALA A 21 -6.13 18.29 0.17
C ALA A 21 -7.53 18.90 0.05
N PHE A 22 -7.62 20.16 -0.41
CA PHE A 22 -8.90 20.79 -0.68
C PHE A 22 -9.70 20.02 -1.72
N VAL A 23 -9.07 19.65 -2.84
CA VAL A 23 -9.73 18.88 -3.90
C VAL A 23 -10.12 17.48 -3.41
N ARG A 24 -9.31 16.83 -2.57
CA ARG A 24 -9.63 15.53 -1.96
C ARG A 24 -10.86 15.60 -1.05
N ASP A 25 -10.93 16.64 -0.22
CA ASP A 25 -11.90 16.74 0.87
C ASP A 25 -13.21 17.42 0.44
N TYR A 26 -13.15 18.31 -0.55
CA TYR A 26 -14.27 19.14 -0.98
C TYR A 26 -14.55 19.10 -2.49
N GLY A 27 -13.62 18.57 -3.27
CA GLY A 27 -13.74 18.51 -4.72
C GLY A 27 -14.77 17.47 -5.22
N PRO A 28 -14.94 17.40 -6.55
CA PRO A 28 -15.83 16.43 -7.16
C PRO A 28 -15.37 15.01 -6.85
N ARG A 29 -16.32 14.09 -6.69
CA ARG A 29 -16.06 12.66 -6.47
C ARG A 29 -16.73 11.84 -7.56
N VAL A 30 -16.14 10.70 -7.90
CA VAL A 30 -16.72 9.77 -8.88
C VAL A 30 -17.62 8.78 -8.13
N LYS A 31 -18.91 8.73 -8.48
CA LYS A 31 -19.81 7.68 -8.03
C LYS A 31 -19.52 6.44 -8.87
N ALA A 32 -19.22 5.33 -8.23
CA ALA A 32 -18.84 4.11 -8.93
C ALA A 32 -19.24 2.86 -8.18
N ARG A 33 -19.32 1.76 -8.93
CA ARG A 33 -19.32 0.40 -8.39
C ARG A 33 -17.95 -0.25 -8.60
N MET A 34 -17.60 -1.16 -7.72
CA MET A 34 -16.32 -1.86 -7.73
C MET A 34 -16.49 -3.37 -7.58
N ILE A 35 -15.73 -4.12 -8.40
CA ILE A 35 -15.47 -5.54 -8.20
C ILE A 35 -14.01 -5.68 -7.81
N MET A 36 -13.74 -6.10 -6.57
CA MET A 36 -12.38 -6.35 -6.10
C MET A 36 -12.02 -7.83 -6.19
N MET A 37 -10.82 -8.19 -6.62
CA MET A 37 -10.35 -9.57 -6.66
C MET A 37 -8.90 -9.66 -6.17
N ASP A 38 -8.51 -10.83 -5.68
CA ASP A 38 -7.15 -11.12 -5.18
C ASP A 38 -6.25 -11.78 -6.22
N ASN A 39 -6.81 -12.16 -7.37
CA ASN A 39 -6.14 -12.91 -8.41
C ASN A 39 -6.32 -12.27 -9.79
N LEU A 40 -5.22 -12.01 -10.51
CA LEU A 40 -5.24 -11.36 -11.82
C LEU A 40 -5.94 -12.22 -12.90
N SER A 41 -5.75 -13.54 -12.89
CA SER A 41 -6.39 -14.42 -13.86
C SER A 41 -7.91 -14.44 -13.68
N ARG A 42 -8.39 -14.45 -12.43
CA ARG A 42 -9.81 -14.28 -12.12
C ARG A 42 -10.31 -12.91 -12.56
N ALA A 43 -9.54 -11.86 -12.30
CA ALA A 43 -9.86 -10.51 -12.72
C ALA A 43 -10.00 -10.37 -14.24
N GLN A 44 -9.12 -11.00 -15.01
CA GLN A 44 -9.20 -11.02 -16.46
C GLN A 44 -10.49 -11.66 -16.97
N LYS A 45 -10.83 -12.85 -16.47
CA LYS A 45 -12.05 -13.55 -16.86
C LYS A 45 -13.32 -12.74 -16.54
N VAL A 46 -13.39 -12.18 -15.34
CA VAL A 46 -14.55 -11.36 -14.92
C VAL A 46 -14.62 -10.09 -15.74
N TRP A 47 -13.49 -9.43 -16.01
CA TRP A 47 -13.44 -8.23 -16.84
C TRP A 47 -13.92 -8.47 -18.27
N ASP A 48 -13.52 -9.59 -18.88
CA ASP A 48 -13.97 -9.97 -20.23
C ASP A 48 -15.49 -10.16 -20.29
N GLU A 49 -16.09 -10.75 -19.25
CA GLU A 49 -17.54 -10.94 -19.16
C GLU A 49 -18.31 -9.64 -18.84
N VAL A 50 -17.78 -8.81 -17.93
CA VAL A 50 -18.35 -7.50 -17.62
C VAL A 50 -18.35 -6.58 -18.84
N LYS A 51 -17.29 -6.61 -19.67
CA LYS A 51 -17.23 -5.82 -20.90
C LYS A 51 -18.28 -6.21 -21.93
N LYS A 52 -18.64 -7.49 -21.99
CA LYS A 52 -19.71 -7.97 -22.88
C LYS A 52 -21.08 -7.58 -22.33
N ASN A 53 -21.24 -7.60 -21.01
CA ASN A 53 -22.52 -7.40 -20.33
C ASN A 53 -22.40 -6.36 -19.20
N PRO A 54 -22.16 -5.07 -19.49
CA PRO A 54 -21.94 -4.05 -18.46
C PRO A 54 -23.19 -3.81 -17.59
N GLY A 55 -24.39 -4.09 -18.09
CA GLY A 55 -25.64 -4.00 -17.32
C GLY A 55 -25.76 -5.01 -16.17
N ASP A 56 -24.98 -6.10 -16.21
CA ASP A 56 -24.97 -7.14 -15.18
C ASP A 56 -23.91 -6.88 -14.08
N PHE A 57 -23.32 -5.69 -14.03
CA PHE A 57 -22.21 -5.38 -13.12
C PHE A 57 -22.53 -5.71 -11.66
N GLU A 58 -23.75 -5.43 -11.20
CA GLU A 58 -24.16 -5.74 -9.83
C GLU A 58 -24.11 -7.24 -9.51
N ARG A 59 -24.51 -8.08 -10.46
CA ARG A 59 -24.45 -9.54 -10.33
C ARG A 59 -22.98 -9.97 -10.24
N PHE A 60 -22.15 -9.50 -11.18
CA PHE A 60 -20.73 -9.79 -11.16
C PHE A 60 -20.05 -9.33 -9.86
N ALA A 61 -20.45 -8.19 -9.31
CA ALA A 61 -19.94 -7.71 -8.03
C ALA A 61 -20.32 -8.65 -6.88
N ARG A 62 -21.59 -9.10 -6.81
CA ARG A 62 -22.06 -10.04 -5.78
C ARG A 62 -21.35 -11.39 -5.85
N ASP A 63 -21.10 -11.89 -7.07
CA ASP A 63 -20.54 -13.22 -7.31
C ASP A 63 -19.02 -13.26 -7.15
N TYR A 64 -18.32 -12.20 -7.57
CA TYR A 64 -16.86 -12.24 -7.74
C TYR A 64 -16.07 -11.29 -6.84
N SER A 65 -16.65 -10.17 -6.39
CA SER A 65 -15.92 -9.21 -5.57
C SER A 65 -15.45 -9.88 -4.29
N ILE A 66 -14.27 -9.58 -3.73
CA ILE A 66 -13.77 -10.06 -2.42
C ILE A 66 -14.04 -9.06 -1.29
N GLU A 67 -14.53 -7.87 -1.63
CA GLU A 67 -14.79 -6.81 -0.65
C GLU A 67 -16.23 -6.98 -0.12
N PRO A 68 -16.43 -7.38 1.14
CA PRO A 68 -17.74 -7.82 1.63
C PRO A 68 -18.81 -6.73 1.62
N ASN A 69 -18.45 -5.48 1.94
CA ASN A 69 -19.43 -4.40 2.13
C ASN A 69 -20.06 -3.99 0.79
N SER A 70 -19.23 -3.70 -0.20
CA SER A 70 -19.67 -3.37 -1.55
C SER A 70 -20.27 -4.57 -2.25
N ARG A 71 -19.73 -5.79 -2.08
CA ARG A 71 -20.32 -7.03 -2.64
C ARG A 71 -21.80 -7.15 -2.29
N ALA A 72 -22.16 -6.95 -1.02
CA ALA A 72 -23.55 -7.04 -0.56
C ALA A 72 -24.47 -5.97 -1.21
N LEU A 73 -23.89 -4.84 -1.62
CA LEU A 73 -24.56 -3.70 -2.24
C LEU A 73 -24.40 -3.67 -3.77
N GLY A 74 -24.13 -4.81 -4.41
CA GLY A 74 -23.96 -4.87 -5.87
C GLY A 74 -22.73 -4.10 -6.37
N GLY A 75 -21.68 -4.03 -5.56
CA GLY A 75 -20.45 -3.31 -5.83
C GLY A 75 -20.46 -1.83 -5.46
N ALA A 76 -21.56 -1.29 -4.90
CA ALA A 76 -21.60 0.12 -4.53
C ALA A 76 -20.54 0.47 -3.48
N ILE A 77 -19.74 1.49 -3.76
CA ILE A 77 -18.70 2.02 -2.85
C ILE A 77 -18.94 3.49 -2.56
N GLN A 78 -18.24 4.00 -1.54
CA GLN A 78 -18.20 5.44 -1.29
C GLN A 78 -17.64 6.17 -2.52
N PRO A 79 -18.16 7.36 -2.88
CA PRO A 79 -17.67 8.13 -4.00
C PRO A 79 -16.16 8.38 -3.91
N ILE A 80 -15.43 8.07 -4.97
CA ILE A 80 -13.97 8.13 -5.00
C ILE A 80 -13.52 9.59 -5.13
N PRO A 81 -12.80 10.17 -4.14
CA PRO A 81 -12.26 11.49 -4.26
C PRO A 81 -10.96 11.49 -5.09
N GLN A 82 -10.70 12.60 -5.75
CA GLN A 82 -9.41 12.85 -6.40
C GLN A 82 -8.32 12.96 -5.34
N PHE A 83 -7.09 12.56 -5.68
CA PHE A 83 -5.96 12.55 -4.72
C PHE A 83 -6.19 11.71 -3.46
N SER A 84 -7.05 10.69 -3.55
CA SER A 84 -7.10 9.63 -2.53
C SER A 84 -5.82 8.79 -2.54
N GLU A 85 -5.60 8.04 -1.47
CA GLU A 85 -4.37 7.27 -1.22
C GLU A 85 -4.00 6.33 -2.36
N ASN A 86 -5.00 5.73 -3.02
CA ASN A 86 -4.75 4.82 -4.13
C ASN A 86 -4.72 5.56 -5.46
N GLU A 87 -3.52 5.97 -5.88
CA GLU A 87 -3.33 6.77 -7.08
C GLU A 87 -3.87 6.11 -8.35
N SER A 88 -3.61 4.82 -8.52
CA SER A 88 -4.10 4.04 -9.66
C SER A 88 -5.64 4.01 -9.70
N LEU A 89 -6.28 3.86 -8.54
CA LEU A 89 -7.74 3.79 -8.43
C LEU A 89 -8.40 5.10 -8.83
N TRP A 90 -8.04 6.23 -8.20
CA TRP A 90 -8.73 7.49 -8.51
C TRP A 90 -8.39 7.97 -9.91
N LYS A 91 -7.16 7.78 -10.40
CA LYS A 91 -6.82 8.13 -11.78
C LYS A 91 -7.62 7.33 -12.78
N ALA A 92 -7.87 6.04 -12.52
CA ALA A 92 -8.73 5.23 -13.37
C ALA A 92 -10.18 5.73 -13.31
N ALA A 93 -10.72 5.95 -12.11
CA ALA A 93 -12.10 6.41 -11.92
C ALA A 93 -12.38 7.76 -12.63
N PHE A 94 -11.49 8.74 -12.49
CA PHE A 94 -11.68 10.08 -13.06
C PHE A 94 -11.53 10.14 -14.59
N LYS A 95 -10.96 9.11 -15.22
CA LYS A 95 -10.89 8.98 -16.69
C LYS A 95 -12.19 8.44 -17.29
N LEU A 96 -13.04 7.78 -16.50
CA LEU A 96 -14.27 7.16 -16.98
C LEU A 96 -15.37 8.19 -17.22
N LYS A 97 -16.17 7.93 -18.25
CA LYS A 97 -17.48 8.56 -18.46
C LYS A 97 -18.56 7.77 -17.72
N GLU A 98 -19.70 8.40 -17.50
CA GLU A 98 -20.87 7.72 -16.92
C GLU A 98 -21.28 6.53 -17.79
N GLY A 99 -21.53 5.39 -17.15
CA GLY A 99 -21.80 4.10 -17.77
C GLY A 99 -20.56 3.32 -18.26
N GLU A 100 -19.36 3.90 -18.15
CA GLU A 100 -18.13 3.25 -18.63
C GLU A 100 -17.52 2.31 -17.58
N VAL A 101 -17.01 1.16 -18.06
CA VAL A 101 -16.27 0.18 -17.25
C VAL A 101 -14.77 0.39 -17.44
N SER A 102 -14.01 0.40 -16.34
CA SER A 102 -12.55 0.54 -16.38
C SER A 102 -11.84 -0.69 -16.94
N GLY A 103 -10.56 -0.53 -17.28
CA GLY A 103 -9.61 -1.65 -17.29
C GLY A 103 -9.44 -2.25 -15.90
N ILE A 104 -8.64 -3.31 -15.79
CA ILE A 104 -8.24 -3.87 -14.50
C ILE A 104 -7.23 -2.92 -13.85
N VAL A 105 -7.56 -2.46 -12.64
CA VAL A 105 -6.74 -1.53 -11.86
C VAL A 105 -6.09 -2.29 -10.72
N GLN A 106 -4.75 -2.31 -10.67
CA GLN A 106 -4.04 -2.86 -9.52
C GLN A 106 -4.03 -1.83 -8.38
N ILE A 107 -4.58 -2.21 -7.24
CA ILE A 107 -4.72 -1.34 -6.05
C ILE A 107 -3.85 -1.80 -4.87
N GLY A 108 -3.13 -2.90 -5.01
CA GLY A 108 -2.19 -3.41 -4.01
C GLY A 108 -1.38 -4.58 -4.57
N LEU A 109 -0.57 -5.22 -3.72
CA LEU A 109 0.32 -6.31 -4.14
C LEU A 109 -0.43 -7.46 -4.83
N SER A 110 -1.59 -7.84 -4.29
CA SER A 110 -2.44 -8.90 -4.85
C SER A 110 -3.90 -8.48 -4.76
N ARG A 111 -4.21 -7.26 -5.21
CA ARG A 111 -5.59 -6.73 -5.25
C ARG A 111 -5.82 -5.98 -6.56
N TYR A 112 -6.90 -6.36 -7.23
CA TYR A 112 -7.31 -5.85 -8.53
C TYR A 112 -8.74 -5.36 -8.45
N ALA A 113 -9.04 -4.23 -9.09
CA ALA A 113 -10.34 -3.62 -9.12
C ALA A 113 -10.81 -3.42 -10.56
N ILE A 114 -12.11 -3.60 -10.78
CA ILE A 114 -12.82 -3.17 -11.98
C ILE A 114 -13.88 -2.18 -11.50
N LEU A 115 -13.97 -1.03 -12.17
CA LEU A 115 -14.90 0.04 -11.83
C LEU A 115 -15.98 0.16 -12.89
N LEU A 116 -17.19 0.50 -12.48
CA LEU A 116 -18.24 1.05 -13.33
C LEU A 116 -18.58 2.45 -12.83
N CYS A 117 -18.50 3.45 -13.70
CA CYS A 117 -18.80 4.84 -13.34
C CYS A 117 -20.32 5.10 -13.42
N GLU A 118 -20.90 5.61 -12.34
CA GLU A 118 -22.32 6.00 -12.23
C GLU A 118 -22.49 7.52 -12.21
N GLY A 119 -21.46 8.26 -12.64
CA GLY A 119 -21.45 9.72 -12.69
C GLY A 119 -20.60 10.35 -11.59
N ARG A 120 -20.92 11.59 -11.23
CA ARG A 120 -20.12 12.40 -10.28
C ARG A 120 -20.99 13.04 -9.21
N THR A 121 -20.39 13.36 -8.07
CA THR A 121 -21.03 14.20 -7.04
C THR A 121 -20.89 15.67 -7.40
N GLU A 122 -21.86 16.47 -6.99
CA GLU A 122 -21.75 17.92 -7.03
C GLU A 122 -20.86 18.40 -5.87
N PRO A 123 -19.90 19.32 -6.10
CA PRO A 123 -19.11 19.90 -5.02
C PRO A 123 -19.99 20.72 -4.07
N ILE A 124 -19.81 20.53 -2.77
CA ILE A 124 -20.56 21.25 -1.73
C ILE A 124 -19.90 22.60 -1.40
N VAL A 125 -18.57 22.68 -1.54
CA VAL A 125 -17.78 23.89 -1.24
C VAL A 125 -17.04 24.33 -2.50
N ASN A 126 -17.29 25.57 -2.92
CA ASN A 126 -16.75 26.11 -4.17
C ASN A 126 -15.46 26.93 -3.97
N SER A 127 -15.13 27.33 -2.74
CA SER A 127 -13.97 28.17 -2.47
C SER A 127 -13.08 27.63 -1.36
N ILE A 128 -11.80 27.46 -1.67
CA ILE A 128 -10.78 27.10 -0.69
C ILE A 128 -10.70 28.11 0.46
N LYS A 129 -10.99 29.40 0.20
CA LYS A 129 -10.89 30.48 1.18
C LYS A 129 -11.81 30.28 2.39
N GLU A 130 -12.93 29.57 2.22
CA GLU A 130 -13.88 29.30 3.29
C GLU A 130 -13.33 28.29 4.31
N VAL A 131 -12.44 27.39 3.85
CA VAL A 131 -11.92 26.26 4.64
C VAL A 131 -10.41 26.27 4.79
N GLU A 132 -9.71 27.26 4.23
CA GLU A 132 -8.25 27.32 4.12
C GLU A 132 -7.57 27.21 5.49
N ASN A 133 -8.02 27.99 6.47
CA ASN A 133 -7.45 27.96 7.82
C ASN A 133 -7.64 26.60 8.49
N GLN A 134 -8.84 26.03 8.40
CA GLN A 134 -9.13 24.71 8.97
C GLN A 134 -8.31 23.61 8.28
N LEU A 135 -8.13 23.73 6.97
CA LEU A 135 -7.37 22.79 6.16
C LEU A 135 -5.87 22.87 6.48
N VAL A 136 -5.32 24.08 6.62
CA VAL A 136 -3.92 24.28 7.03
C VAL A 136 -3.67 23.72 8.42
N ASP A 137 -4.58 23.96 9.38
CA ASP A 137 -4.47 23.42 10.73
C ASP A 137 -4.52 21.89 10.73
N GLN A 138 -5.46 21.30 9.99
CA GLN A 138 -5.59 19.85 9.85
C GLN A 138 -4.33 19.23 9.21
N LEU A 139 -3.86 19.79 8.10
CA LEU A 139 -2.67 19.28 7.40
C LEU A 139 -1.40 19.44 8.24
N THR A 140 -1.31 20.50 9.03
CA THR A 140 -0.19 20.69 9.97
C THR A 140 -0.22 19.62 11.06
N GLU A 141 -1.39 19.28 11.57
CA GLU A 141 -1.55 18.21 12.56
C GLU A 141 -1.21 16.83 11.97
N GLU A 142 -1.72 16.52 10.77
CA GLU A 142 -1.40 15.29 10.04
C GLU A 142 0.13 15.15 9.81
N GLN A 143 0.79 16.18 9.31
CA GLN A 143 2.25 16.18 9.11
C GLN A 143 3.02 16.03 10.42
N THR A 144 2.53 16.65 11.50
CA THR A 144 3.14 16.53 12.83
C THR A 144 3.04 15.09 13.34
N GLN A 145 1.89 14.45 13.20
CA GLN A 145 1.69 13.05 13.61
C GLN A 145 2.56 12.10 12.80
N GLU A 146 2.63 12.29 11.47
CA GLU A 146 3.49 11.49 10.60
C GLU A 146 4.98 11.68 10.96
N ALA A 147 5.41 12.92 11.22
CA ALA A 147 6.78 13.21 11.65
C ALA A 147 7.11 12.57 13.02
N VAL A 148 6.18 12.61 13.98
CA VAL A 148 6.32 11.92 15.27
C VAL A 148 6.44 10.40 15.08
N ALA A 149 5.58 9.81 14.25
CA ALA A 149 5.61 8.38 13.96
C ALA A 149 6.95 7.97 13.32
N ARG A 150 7.46 8.77 12.36
CA ARG A 150 8.78 8.57 11.75
C ARG A 150 9.92 8.65 12.77
N VAL A 151 9.93 9.67 13.63
CA VAL A 151 10.95 9.82 14.68
C VAL A 151 10.90 8.64 15.65
N PHE A 152 9.69 8.21 16.05
CA PHE A 152 9.51 7.08 16.94
C PHE A 152 9.99 5.76 16.32
N ALA A 153 9.65 5.50 15.05
CA ALA A 153 10.11 4.33 14.32
C ALA A 153 11.64 4.28 14.25
N LYS A 154 12.29 5.40 13.88
CA LYS A 154 13.75 5.53 13.86
C LYS A 154 14.38 5.30 15.24
N LEU A 155 13.79 5.88 16.29
CA LEU A 155 14.28 5.67 17.65
C LEU A 155 14.15 4.21 18.08
N LYS A 156 13.04 3.54 17.73
CA LYS A 156 12.83 2.11 18.01
C LYS A 156 13.85 1.22 17.29
N GLU A 157 14.22 1.54 16.05
CA GLU A 157 15.29 0.82 15.33
C GLU A 157 16.67 1.01 15.96
N GLN A 158 16.95 2.22 16.45
CA GLN A 158 18.24 2.60 17.01
C GLN A 158 18.38 2.26 18.50
N THR A 159 17.29 1.93 19.18
CA THR A 159 17.28 1.67 20.63
C THR A 159 17.15 0.18 20.89
N ARG A 160 18.07 -0.34 21.70
CA ARG A 160 17.92 -1.67 22.29
C ARG A 160 16.84 -1.63 23.36
N VAL A 161 15.77 -2.39 23.18
CA VAL A 161 14.70 -2.56 24.16
C VAL A 161 14.76 -4.00 24.67
N ASP A 162 15.17 -4.16 25.94
CA ASP A 162 15.15 -5.44 26.63
C ASP A 162 13.83 -5.58 27.42
N ASN A 163 12.98 -6.53 27.02
CA ASN A 163 11.77 -6.86 27.77
C ASN A 163 12.04 -8.06 28.69
N TYR A 164 12.24 -7.79 29.98
CA TYR A 164 12.54 -8.80 31.00
C TYR A 164 11.38 -9.71 31.39
N ILE A 165 10.15 -9.38 30.97
CA ILE A 165 8.94 -10.19 31.25
C ILE A 165 8.72 -11.20 30.12
N THR A 166 8.95 -10.81 28.86
CA THR A 166 8.79 -11.69 27.69
C THR A 166 10.10 -12.29 27.18
N GLY A 167 11.25 -11.90 27.74
CA GLY A 167 12.58 -12.37 27.35
C GLY A 167 13.02 -11.91 25.95
N THR A 168 12.35 -10.93 25.35
CA THR A 168 12.63 -10.47 23.98
C THR A 168 13.43 -9.18 23.97
N THR A 169 14.50 -9.14 23.17
CA THR A 169 15.29 -7.92 22.90
C THR A 169 15.04 -7.45 21.47
N THR A 170 14.71 -6.16 21.30
CA THR A 170 14.60 -5.51 19.97
C THR A 170 15.74 -4.50 19.81
N GLY A 171 16.37 -4.41 18.63
CA GLY A 171 17.43 -3.44 18.35
C GLY A 171 18.83 -3.93 18.70
N GLY A 172 19.65 -4.14 17.65
CA GLY A 172 21.06 -4.59 17.77
C GLY A 172 21.43 -5.70 16.79
N VAL A 173 21.68 -5.37 15.52
CA VAL A 173 22.56 -6.19 14.67
C VAL A 173 23.75 -5.33 14.27
N SER A 174 24.86 -5.53 14.99
CA SER A 174 26.17 -5.36 14.39
C SER A 174 26.90 -6.68 14.62
N GLN A 175 26.69 -7.64 13.72
CA GLN A 175 27.62 -8.75 13.57
C GLN A 175 28.90 -8.16 12.96
N THR A 176 29.79 -7.63 13.80
CA THR A 176 31.19 -7.47 13.41
C THR A 176 31.83 -8.85 13.53
N SER A 177 31.85 -9.57 12.41
CA SER A 177 32.71 -10.74 12.22
C SER A 177 34.16 -10.31 12.42
N GLY A 178 34.70 -10.56 13.61
CA GLY A 178 36.11 -10.36 13.92
C GLY A 178 36.96 -11.35 13.12
N THR A 179 37.72 -10.83 12.18
CA THR A 179 38.86 -11.50 11.54
C THR A 179 39.87 -11.93 12.60
N ASN A 180 40.18 -13.22 12.67
CA ASN A 180 41.42 -13.72 13.28
C ASN A 180 42.22 -14.50 12.22
N PHE A 181 43.21 -13.82 11.66
CA PHE A 181 44.44 -14.34 11.05
C PHE A 181 45.53 -14.22 12.16
N SER A 182 46.49 -15.10 12.46
CA SER A 182 47.16 -16.19 11.72
C SER A 182 47.99 -17.09 12.66
N ASN A 183 48.47 -18.20 12.07
CA ASN A 183 49.80 -18.85 12.19
C ASN A 183 49.96 -20.17 12.96
N GLY A 184 50.36 -21.23 12.23
CA GLY A 184 51.13 -22.35 12.81
C GLY A 184 51.16 -23.69 12.05
N GLN A 185 51.89 -23.75 10.93
CA GLN A 185 52.64 -24.89 10.36
C GLN A 185 51.99 -26.19 9.82
N VAL A 186 52.30 -26.37 8.53
CA VAL A 186 52.34 -27.55 7.65
C VAL A 186 52.99 -28.82 8.22
N ASN A 187 52.45 -29.99 7.83
CA ASN A 187 53.28 -31.05 7.24
C ASN A 187 52.49 -32.05 6.37
N GLN A 188 53.03 -32.33 5.19
CA GLN A 188 52.54 -33.27 4.18
C GLN A 188 52.90 -34.72 4.55
N ALA A 189 52.05 -35.69 4.17
CA ALA A 189 52.47 -36.98 3.61
C ALA A 189 51.27 -37.80 3.06
N ILE A 190 51.31 -38.10 1.76
CA ILE A 190 50.65 -39.24 1.05
C ILE A 190 51.87 -40.02 0.48
N PRO A 191 51.95 -41.38 0.36
CA PRO A 191 50.92 -42.26 -0.23
C PRO A 191 50.84 -43.75 0.23
N SER A 192 49.73 -44.43 -0.10
CA SER A 192 49.69 -45.61 -1.01
C SER A 192 48.59 -46.67 -0.72
N ALA A 193 47.81 -46.94 -1.78
CA ALA A 193 47.27 -48.21 -2.29
C ALA A 193 46.40 -49.17 -1.44
N THR A 194 45.21 -49.52 -1.95
CA THR A 194 44.91 -50.82 -2.64
C THR A 194 43.41 -50.97 -3.03
N GLN A 195 43.12 -50.80 -4.32
CA GLN A 195 42.46 -51.75 -5.25
C GLN A 195 41.08 -52.45 -4.97
N GLY A 196 40.15 -52.27 -5.92
CA GLY A 196 39.13 -53.23 -6.40
C GLY A 196 37.76 -53.21 -5.69
N LEU A 197 36.58 -53.39 -6.27
CA LEU A 197 36.05 -53.87 -7.57
C LEU A 197 34.58 -53.37 -7.63
N ASN A 198 34.15 -52.60 -8.64
CA ASN A 198 33.42 -53.01 -9.85
C ASN A 198 32.05 -53.70 -9.66
N GLY A 199 30.97 -53.13 -10.23
CA GLY A 199 29.75 -53.88 -10.61
C GLY A 199 28.40 -53.18 -10.44
N SER A 200 27.99 -52.37 -11.43
CA SER A 200 26.58 -52.29 -11.91
C SER A 200 26.47 -53.18 -13.16
N PRO A 201 25.29 -53.49 -13.77
CA PRO A 201 23.94 -52.95 -13.53
C PRO A 201 22.80 -53.99 -13.53
N ARG A 202 21.60 -53.57 -13.10
CA ARG A 202 20.32 -53.75 -13.84
C ARG A 202 19.36 -52.63 -13.46
#